data_AF-A0A0S6WX76-F1
#
_entry.id   AF-A0A0S6WX76-F1
#
_cell.length_a   1.000
_cell.length_b   1.000
_cell.length_c   1.000
_cell.angle_alpha   90.00
_cell.angle_beta   90.00
_cell.angle_gamma   90.00
#
_symmetry.space_group_name_H-M   'P 1'
#
loop_
_entity.id
_entity.type
_entity.pdbx_description
1 polymer ?
#
loop_
_entity_poly.entity_id
_entity_poly.type
_entity_poly.pdbx_seq_one_letter_code
_entity_poly.pdbx_strand_id
1 'polypeptide(L)'
;MSTVPTRAAAESDPAREARDLKAQGRLDEALDAHLRDVAARPSSAIAEHNLASTLGDLSRFAESADAARRALTKGSTAPETQLVLARALQGLLQLDEAENAFRRALELRPDYLDAHQDLAQLRWMRTGNLGHAAAHLDAALAREVPATSALTILRARLDIAAGEAQAALARLERRLSSHAKDPALHLAAAQASAAADAREAHLAHAVQALRLAPSSQMAAKSAVEALLGLGRAEEGRDLAARILAHHPQDQGVRALLLTAQRLLGDPQGSAPYCENGLVRQMEVPTPAGWPSRDAWLSALGDALRARHGWSMHPPGQSLRGGSQTQEDLARSPDPVLAGFFASVRETIARYIAELGPGTDPTRARIPEPANADRPGWRLTGAWSVLLRAGGGHHVDHVHPEGWLSSAFHVETPPATDTGQQGWLAFGRPGCATSPALAPLAHIRPKPGHLVLFPSYLWHGTEPFDGEADRLTVAFDIVPETRA
;
A
#
# COMPACT_ATOMS: atom_id res chain seq x y z
N MET A 1 30.07 -43.36 -40.27
CA MET A 1 29.46 -43.17 -38.94
C MET A 1 30.06 -41.91 -38.34
N SER A 2 29.35 -40.78 -38.47
CA SER A 2 29.74 -39.51 -37.83
C SER A 2 28.55 -39.11 -36.98
N THR A 3 28.66 -39.30 -35.67
CA THR A 3 27.63 -38.97 -34.70
C THR A 3 27.71 -37.49 -34.39
N VAL A 4 26.71 -36.75 -34.85
CA VAL A 4 26.39 -35.39 -34.38
C VAL A 4 26.07 -35.50 -32.88
N PRO A 5 26.69 -34.71 -31.99
CA PRO A 5 26.29 -34.71 -30.59
C PRO A 5 24.91 -34.05 -30.50
N THR A 6 23.93 -34.85 -30.09
CA THR A 6 22.61 -34.40 -29.69
C THR A 6 22.74 -33.34 -28.60
N ARG A 7 22.21 -32.16 -28.90
CA ARG A 7 21.98 -31.02 -28.01
C ARG A 7 21.33 -31.53 -26.72
N ALA A 8 22.11 -31.69 -25.66
CA ALA A 8 21.60 -31.83 -24.31
C ALA A 8 20.64 -30.64 -24.07
N ALA A 9 19.42 -30.92 -23.61
CA ALA A 9 18.52 -29.90 -23.12
C ALA A 9 19.30 -29.10 -22.08
N ALA A 10 19.50 -27.80 -22.32
CA ALA A 10 20.21 -26.94 -21.39
C ALA A 10 19.39 -26.90 -20.08
N GLU A 11 19.86 -27.58 -19.03
CA GLU A 11 19.35 -27.38 -17.68
C GLU A 11 19.35 -25.88 -17.40
N SER A 12 18.18 -25.32 -17.10
CA SER A 12 18.06 -23.89 -16.80
C SER A 12 18.91 -23.57 -15.58
N ASP A 13 19.82 -22.60 -15.71
CA ASP A 13 20.52 -21.99 -14.58
C ASP A 13 19.48 -21.61 -13.50
N PRO A 14 19.47 -22.28 -12.33
CA PRO A 14 18.46 -22.05 -11.30
C PRO A 14 18.37 -20.58 -10.87
N ALA A 15 19.49 -19.85 -10.92
CA ALA A 15 19.52 -18.43 -10.60
C ALA A 15 18.81 -17.55 -11.64
N ARG A 16 18.84 -17.93 -12.92
CA ARG A 16 18.09 -17.25 -13.98
C ARG A 16 16.61 -17.60 -13.88
N GLU A 17 16.30 -18.88 -13.75
CA GLU A 17 14.94 -19.39 -13.59
C GLU A 17 14.23 -18.68 -12.41
N ALA A 18 14.88 -18.61 -11.26
CA ALA A 18 14.33 -17.96 -10.08
C ALA A 18 14.06 -16.46 -10.31
N ARG A 19 14.96 -15.74 -10.99
CA ARG A 19 14.76 -14.32 -11.33
C ARG A 19 13.57 -14.13 -12.28
N ASP A 20 13.42 -14.99 -13.27
CA ASP A 20 12.32 -14.92 -14.23
C ASP A 20 10.96 -15.22 -13.54
N LEU A 21 10.93 -16.24 -12.68
CA LEU A 21 9.74 -16.57 -11.86
C LEU A 21 9.38 -15.43 -10.90
N LYS A 22 10.39 -14.84 -10.25
CA LYS A 22 10.21 -13.69 -9.36
C LYS A 22 9.64 -12.48 -10.10
N ALA A 23 10.14 -12.19 -11.30
CA ALA A 23 9.63 -11.12 -12.15
C ALA A 23 8.18 -11.35 -12.60
N GLN A 24 7.74 -12.61 -12.67
CA GLN A 24 6.35 -13.01 -12.93
C GLN A 24 5.46 -13.02 -11.67
N GLY A 25 6.02 -12.70 -10.49
CA GLY A 25 5.30 -12.79 -9.21
C GLY A 25 5.07 -14.21 -8.70
N ARG A 26 5.68 -15.22 -9.33
CA ARG A 26 5.60 -16.64 -8.94
C ARG A 26 6.60 -16.94 -7.83
N LEU A 27 6.42 -16.29 -6.69
CA LEU A 27 7.41 -16.23 -5.60
C LEU A 27 7.69 -17.59 -4.97
N ASP A 28 6.69 -18.46 -4.84
CA ASP A 28 6.87 -19.81 -4.27
C ASP A 28 7.75 -20.69 -5.19
N GLU A 29 7.56 -20.61 -6.50
CA GLU A 29 8.40 -21.33 -7.47
C GLU A 29 9.80 -20.69 -7.57
N ALA A 30 9.89 -19.37 -7.46
CA ALA A 30 11.17 -18.67 -7.38
C ALA A 30 11.96 -19.08 -6.13
N LEU A 31 11.28 -19.31 -5.01
CA LEU A 31 11.88 -19.82 -3.78
C LEU A 31 12.48 -21.22 -4.01
N ASP A 32 11.72 -22.14 -4.60
CA ASP A 32 12.22 -23.49 -4.92
C ASP A 32 13.45 -23.44 -5.85
N ALA A 33 13.43 -22.57 -6.85
CA ALA A 33 14.56 -22.35 -7.74
C ALA A 33 15.79 -21.75 -7.02
N HIS A 34 15.59 -20.82 -6.07
CA HIS A 34 16.68 -20.28 -5.24
C HIS A 34 17.23 -21.30 -4.25
N LEU A 35 16.41 -22.19 -3.69
CA LEU A 35 16.87 -23.29 -2.85
C LEU A 35 17.77 -24.25 -3.65
N ARG A 36 17.38 -24.58 -4.89
CA ARG A 36 18.24 -25.34 -5.81
C ARG A 36 19.54 -24.62 -6.14
N ASP A 37 19.48 -23.30 -6.35
CA ASP A 37 20.66 -22.47 -6.63
C ASP A 37 21.66 -22.47 -5.45
N VAL A 38 21.17 -22.33 -4.22
CA VAL A 38 22.01 -22.42 -3.01
C VAL A 38 22.61 -23.82 -2.86
N ALA A 39 21.84 -24.88 -3.15
CA ALA A 39 22.36 -26.25 -3.12
C ALA A 39 23.45 -26.50 -4.17
N ALA A 40 23.30 -25.94 -5.37
CA ALA A 40 24.29 -26.04 -6.44
C ALA A 40 25.55 -25.19 -6.16
N ARG A 41 25.40 -24.06 -5.45
CA ARG A 41 26.49 -23.10 -5.17
C ARG A 41 26.59 -22.77 -3.67
N PRO A 42 26.94 -23.74 -2.81
CA PRO A 42 26.86 -23.61 -1.35
C PRO A 42 27.80 -22.55 -0.76
N SER A 43 28.87 -22.14 -1.46
CA SER A 43 29.76 -21.05 -1.04
C SER A 43 29.35 -19.69 -1.58
N SER A 44 28.29 -19.58 -2.40
CA SER A 44 27.93 -18.32 -3.03
C SER A 44 27.15 -17.41 -2.09
N ALA A 45 27.73 -16.25 -1.76
CA ALA A 45 27.04 -15.16 -1.08
C ALA A 45 25.87 -14.61 -1.91
N ILE A 46 26.00 -14.57 -3.23
CA ILE A 46 24.95 -14.10 -4.15
C ILE A 46 23.73 -15.03 -4.12
N ALA A 47 23.93 -16.35 -4.10
CA ALA A 47 22.83 -17.31 -4.02
C ALA A 47 22.02 -17.12 -2.72
N GLU A 48 22.72 -16.99 -1.59
CA GLU A 48 22.08 -16.74 -0.28
C GLU A 48 21.38 -15.38 -0.23
N HIS A 49 21.95 -14.32 -0.82
CA HIS A 49 21.30 -13.02 -0.90
C HIS A 49 19.98 -13.09 -1.69
N ASN A 50 19.99 -13.76 -2.85
CA ASN A 50 18.80 -13.89 -3.68
C ASN A 50 17.71 -14.73 -2.98
N LEU A 51 18.11 -15.81 -2.28
CA LEU A 51 17.20 -16.57 -1.43
C LEU A 51 16.61 -15.69 -0.33
N ALA A 52 17.43 -14.91 0.38
CA ALA A 52 16.98 -13.99 1.42
C ALA A 52 15.97 -12.96 0.89
N SER A 53 16.23 -12.40 -0.29
CA SER A 53 15.34 -11.44 -0.94
C SER A 53 13.98 -12.06 -1.23
N THR A 54 13.94 -13.25 -1.85
CA THR A 54 12.67 -13.93 -2.17
C THR A 54 11.91 -14.39 -0.92
N LEU A 55 12.62 -14.83 0.14
CA LEU A 55 12.01 -15.10 1.44
C LEU A 55 11.41 -13.84 2.08
N GLY A 56 12.07 -12.69 1.92
CA GLY A 56 11.56 -11.40 2.37
C GLY A 56 10.28 -10.99 1.65
N ASP A 57 10.23 -11.17 0.33
CA ASP A 57 9.02 -10.90 -0.48
C ASP A 57 7.86 -11.84 -0.13
N LEU A 58 8.17 -13.04 0.37
CA LEU A 58 7.21 -13.99 0.93
C LEU A 58 6.83 -13.71 2.40
N SER A 59 7.33 -12.63 3.00
CA SER A 59 7.18 -12.31 4.44
C SER A 59 7.71 -13.40 5.39
N ARG A 60 8.58 -14.30 4.93
CA ARG A 60 9.25 -15.33 5.74
C ARG A 60 10.47 -14.73 6.43
N PHE A 61 10.23 -13.75 7.30
CA PHE A 61 11.26 -12.84 7.80
C PHE A 61 12.37 -13.54 8.59
N ALA A 62 12.06 -14.55 9.40
CA ALA A 62 13.06 -15.32 10.14
C ALA A 62 14.07 -16.00 9.18
N GLU A 63 13.55 -16.70 8.17
CA GLU A 63 14.38 -17.40 7.19
C GLU A 63 15.14 -16.44 6.28
N SER A 64 14.52 -15.29 5.94
CA SER A 64 15.16 -14.21 5.20
C SER A 64 16.36 -13.64 5.97
N ALA A 65 16.19 -13.35 7.27
CA ALA A 65 17.27 -12.87 8.12
C ALA A 65 18.43 -13.87 8.21
N ASP A 66 18.12 -15.16 8.36
CA ASP A 66 19.15 -16.21 8.41
C ASP A 66 19.89 -16.35 7.07
N ALA A 67 19.18 -16.33 5.94
CA ALA A 67 19.80 -16.36 4.62
C ALA A 67 20.67 -15.12 4.36
N ALA A 68 20.23 -13.94 4.77
CA ALA A 68 21.02 -12.72 4.67
C ALA A 68 22.28 -12.77 5.55
N ARG A 69 22.18 -13.26 6.79
CA ARG A 69 23.33 -13.48 7.68
C ARG A 69 24.32 -14.49 7.09
N ARG A 70 23.84 -15.56 6.44
CA ARG A 70 24.70 -16.51 5.70
C ARG A 70 25.38 -15.84 4.51
N ALA A 71 24.68 -15.01 3.74
CA ALA A 71 25.28 -14.25 2.64
C ALA A 71 26.42 -13.34 3.12
N LEU A 72 26.22 -12.63 4.23
CA LEU A 72 27.24 -11.78 4.85
C LEU A 72 28.44 -12.60 5.36
N THR A 73 28.19 -13.75 6.00
CA THR A 73 29.25 -14.67 6.48
C THR A 73 30.08 -15.22 5.32
N LYS A 74 29.46 -15.44 4.16
CA LYS A 74 30.13 -15.86 2.91
C LYS A 74 30.83 -14.70 2.18
N GLY A 75 30.90 -13.52 2.78
CA GLY A 75 31.65 -12.37 2.26
C GLY A 75 30.87 -11.42 1.37
N SER A 76 29.52 -11.40 1.44
CA SER A 76 28.76 -10.36 0.75
C SER A 76 29.15 -8.97 1.26
N THR A 77 29.60 -8.11 0.35
CA THR A 77 29.84 -6.68 0.59
C THR A 77 28.75 -5.79 -0.01
N ALA A 78 27.70 -6.39 -0.56
CA ALA A 78 26.62 -5.67 -1.22
C ALA A 78 25.73 -4.94 -0.19
N PRO A 79 25.52 -3.61 -0.29
CA PRO A 79 24.59 -2.89 0.58
C PRO A 79 23.16 -3.44 0.50
N GLU A 80 22.77 -4.02 -0.64
CA GLU A 80 21.49 -4.71 -0.85
C GLU A 80 21.30 -5.88 0.15
N THR A 81 22.39 -6.58 0.53
CA THR A 81 22.30 -7.67 1.52
C THR A 81 22.00 -7.13 2.92
N GLN A 82 22.60 -5.98 3.28
CA GLN A 82 22.30 -5.30 4.54
C GLN A 82 20.86 -4.77 4.56
N LEU A 83 20.37 -4.24 3.43
CA LEU A 83 18.99 -3.78 3.31
C LEU A 83 17.98 -4.93 3.48
N VAL A 84 18.23 -6.09 2.84
CA VAL A 84 17.38 -7.27 3.00
C VAL A 84 17.37 -7.75 4.46
N LEU A 85 18.55 -7.82 5.11
CA LEU A 85 18.64 -8.14 6.53
C LEU A 85 17.84 -7.16 7.39
N ALA A 86 17.99 -5.85 7.14
CA ALA A 86 17.30 -4.80 7.90
C ALA A 86 15.78 -4.93 7.78
N ARG A 87 15.25 -5.15 6.57
CA ARG A 87 13.81 -5.37 6.33
C ARG A 87 13.29 -6.63 7.01
N ALA A 88 14.06 -7.73 6.96
CA ALA A 88 13.71 -8.96 7.65
C ALA A 88 13.65 -8.76 9.17
N LEU A 89 14.66 -8.11 9.76
CA LEU A 89 14.69 -7.76 11.19
C LEU A 89 13.56 -6.81 11.58
N GLN A 90 13.21 -5.86 10.71
CA GLN A 90 12.06 -4.97 10.89
C GLN A 90 10.75 -5.76 10.98
N GLY A 91 10.54 -6.72 10.06
CA GLY A 91 9.38 -7.62 10.08
C GLY A 91 9.30 -8.51 11.32
N LEU A 92 10.45 -8.85 11.91
CA LEU A 92 10.57 -9.56 13.20
C LEU A 92 10.45 -8.67 14.44
N LEU A 93 10.23 -7.36 14.26
CA LEU A 93 10.25 -6.36 15.34
C LEU A 93 11.58 -6.29 16.13
N GLN A 94 12.68 -6.76 15.53
CA GLN A 94 14.04 -6.63 16.07
C GLN A 94 14.63 -5.27 15.69
N LEU A 95 14.02 -4.20 16.21
CA LEU A 95 14.16 -2.83 15.68
C LEU A 95 15.57 -2.25 15.80
N ASP A 96 16.27 -2.54 16.89
CA ASP A 96 17.64 -2.03 17.10
C ASP A 96 18.63 -2.68 16.12
N GLU A 97 18.49 -3.99 15.86
CA GLU A 97 19.30 -4.70 14.88
C GLU A 97 18.97 -4.26 13.46
N ALA A 98 17.69 -4.04 13.15
CA ALA A 98 17.23 -3.52 11.86
C ALA A 98 17.82 -2.13 11.57
N GLU A 99 17.75 -1.21 12.53
CA GLU A 99 18.33 0.13 12.42
C GLU A 99 19.86 0.07 12.17
N ASN A 100 20.57 -0.81 12.88
CA ASN A 100 22.00 -0.99 12.66
C ASN A 100 22.31 -1.53 11.25
N ALA A 101 21.52 -2.49 10.75
CA ALA A 101 21.67 -3.01 9.39
C ALA A 101 21.40 -1.95 8.31
N PHE A 102 20.36 -1.11 8.47
CA PHE A 102 20.12 0.03 7.59
C PHE A 102 21.30 1.02 7.59
N ARG A 103 21.81 1.36 8.78
CA ARG A 103 23.00 2.22 8.90
C ARG A 103 24.20 1.62 8.18
N ARG A 104 24.41 0.30 8.31
CA ARG A 104 25.51 -0.39 7.62
C ARG A 104 25.34 -0.36 6.10
N ALA A 105 24.12 -0.46 5.59
CA ALA A 105 23.84 -0.27 4.17
C ALA A 105 24.24 1.14 3.69
N LEU A 106 23.93 2.17 4.48
CA LEU A 106 24.29 3.57 4.19
C LEU A 106 25.78 3.86 4.35
N GLU A 107 26.48 3.17 5.23
CA GLU A 107 27.95 3.25 5.31
C GLU A 107 28.62 2.68 4.05
N LEU A 108 28.07 1.61 3.49
CA LEU A 108 28.55 0.99 2.24
C LEU A 108 28.17 1.81 1.00
N ARG A 109 26.98 2.43 1.00
CA ARG A 109 26.49 3.29 -0.09
C ARG A 109 25.73 4.49 0.49
N PRO A 110 26.40 5.65 0.66
CA PRO A 110 25.81 6.84 1.28
C PRO A 110 24.64 7.47 0.52
N ASP A 111 24.47 7.19 -0.77
CA ASP A 111 23.36 7.69 -1.61
C ASP A 111 22.25 6.63 -1.80
N TYR A 112 22.24 5.56 -0.99
CA TYR A 112 21.27 4.48 -1.14
C TYR A 112 19.87 4.90 -0.67
N LEU A 113 19.06 5.40 -1.59
CA LEU A 113 17.73 5.96 -1.30
C LEU A 113 16.79 5.00 -0.57
N ASP A 114 16.76 3.72 -0.95
CA ASP A 114 15.89 2.74 -0.29
C ASP A 114 16.25 2.58 1.20
N ALA A 115 17.55 2.50 1.52
CA ALA A 115 18.01 2.43 2.91
C ALA A 115 17.70 3.72 3.68
N HIS A 116 17.82 4.89 3.03
CA HIS A 116 17.44 6.17 3.62
C HIS A 116 15.95 6.24 3.95
N GLN A 117 15.11 5.83 3.01
CA GLN A 117 13.65 5.81 3.15
C GLN A 117 13.22 4.86 4.26
N ASP A 118 13.72 3.63 4.24
CA ASP A 118 13.31 2.60 5.20
C ASP A 118 13.81 2.91 6.61
N LEU A 119 15.02 3.46 6.76
CA LEU A 119 15.51 3.92 8.07
C LEU A 119 14.68 5.08 8.63
N ALA A 120 14.32 6.05 7.79
CA ALA A 120 13.46 7.16 8.21
C ALA A 120 12.08 6.67 8.62
N GLN A 121 11.51 5.73 7.85
CA GLN A 121 10.23 5.09 8.15
C GLN A 121 10.29 4.29 9.46
N LEU A 122 11.30 3.45 9.67
CA LEU A 122 11.46 2.66 10.89
C LEU A 122 11.50 3.56 12.13
N ARG A 123 12.33 4.61 12.10
CA ARG A 123 12.46 5.55 13.22
C ARG A 123 11.17 6.31 13.47
N TRP A 124 10.48 6.74 12.42
CA TRP A 124 9.17 7.37 12.51
C TRP A 124 8.13 6.44 13.13
N MET A 125 8.01 5.21 12.63
CA MET A 125 7.04 4.23 13.09
C MET A 125 7.26 3.81 14.56
N ARG A 126 8.51 3.88 15.01
CA ARG A 126 8.90 3.55 16.39
C ARG A 126 8.59 4.67 17.39
N THR A 127 8.79 5.94 17.04
CA THR A 127 8.72 7.02 18.05
C THR A 127 7.84 8.21 17.70
N GLY A 128 7.45 8.38 16.43
CA GLY A 128 6.77 9.60 15.94
C GLY A 128 7.62 10.88 16.06
N ASN A 129 8.89 10.77 16.47
CA ASN A 129 9.76 11.93 16.66
C ASN A 129 10.42 12.30 15.32
N LEU A 130 9.94 13.38 14.71
CA LEU A 130 10.45 13.89 13.44
C LEU A 130 11.97 14.13 13.48
N GLY A 131 12.48 14.73 14.56
CA GLY A 131 13.91 15.03 14.71
C GLY A 131 14.78 13.78 14.66
N HIS A 132 14.39 12.72 15.39
CA HIS A 132 15.10 11.44 15.36
C HIS A 132 14.99 10.76 13.99
N ALA A 133 13.78 10.71 13.43
CA ALA A 133 13.51 10.05 12.15
C ALA A 133 14.23 10.72 10.96
N ALA A 134 14.40 12.04 11.01
CA ALA A 134 15.05 12.82 9.97
C ALA A 134 16.56 12.98 10.14
N ALA A 135 17.14 12.67 11.30
CA ALA A 135 18.51 13.05 11.64
C ALA A 135 19.56 12.62 10.60
N HIS A 136 19.46 11.40 10.05
CA HIS A 136 20.40 10.92 9.03
C HIS A 136 20.16 11.56 7.65
N LEU A 137 18.91 11.88 7.32
CA LEU A 137 18.56 12.63 6.10
C LEU A 137 19.13 14.05 6.19
N ASP A 138 18.91 14.75 7.31
CA ASP A 138 19.40 16.11 7.50
C ASP A 138 20.93 16.17 7.46
N ALA A 139 21.62 15.18 8.05
CA ALA A 139 23.07 15.05 7.96
C ALA A 139 23.57 14.78 6.52
N ALA A 140 22.86 13.96 5.74
CA ALA A 140 23.19 13.69 4.34
C ALA A 140 22.97 14.93 3.46
N LEU A 141 21.85 15.64 3.67
CA LEU A 141 21.53 16.89 2.97
C LEU A 141 22.56 17.99 3.26
N ALA A 142 23.01 18.13 4.51
CA ALA A 142 24.03 19.12 4.89
C ALA A 142 25.40 18.89 4.22
N ARG A 143 25.68 17.66 3.76
CA ARG A 143 26.92 17.28 3.09
C ARG A 143 26.82 17.38 1.56
N GLU A 144 25.64 17.74 1.02
CA GLU A 144 25.36 17.78 -0.43
C GLU A 144 25.83 16.50 -1.16
N VAL A 145 25.45 15.33 -0.61
CA VAL A 145 25.79 14.03 -1.22
C VAL A 145 25.12 13.87 -2.60
N PRO A 146 25.63 12.97 -3.47
CA PRO A 146 24.88 12.56 -4.66
C PRO A 146 23.43 12.17 -4.29
N ALA A 147 22.47 12.51 -5.15
CA ALA A 147 21.02 12.35 -4.92
C ALA A 147 20.36 13.31 -3.91
N THR A 148 20.95 14.49 -3.60
CA THR A 148 20.33 15.50 -2.71
C THR A 148 18.86 15.82 -3.06
N SER A 149 18.48 15.91 -4.34
CA SER A 149 17.07 16.16 -4.73
C SER A 149 16.13 15.04 -4.25
N ALA A 150 16.52 13.79 -4.43
CA ALA A 150 15.71 12.66 -3.99
C ALA A 150 15.66 12.55 -2.45
N LEU A 151 16.77 12.81 -1.75
CA LEU A 151 16.79 12.92 -0.29
C LEU A 151 15.92 14.08 0.22
N THR A 152 15.87 15.19 -0.52
CA THR A 152 14.99 16.32 -0.20
C THR A 152 13.52 15.92 -0.28
N ILE A 153 13.14 15.14 -1.30
CA ILE A 153 11.79 14.59 -1.45
C ILE A 153 11.45 13.65 -0.28
N LEU A 154 12.35 12.73 0.08
CA LEU A 154 12.15 11.84 1.22
C LEU A 154 11.97 12.61 2.53
N ARG A 155 12.80 13.62 2.77
CA ARG A 155 12.71 14.47 3.95
C ARG A 155 11.40 15.26 3.99
N ALA A 156 10.93 15.78 2.86
CA ALA A 156 9.67 16.50 2.76
C ALA A 156 8.45 15.59 2.98
N ARG A 157 8.48 14.33 2.52
CA ARG A 157 7.43 13.34 2.84
C ARG A 157 7.32 13.10 4.34
N LEU A 158 8.44 13.08 5.04
CA LEU A 158 8.46 12.93 6.50
C LEU A 158 7.97 14.21 7.22
N ASP A 159 8.30 15.40 6.71
CA ASP A 159 7.72 16.67 7.18
C ASP A 159 6.18 16.64 7.07
N ILE A 160 5.64 16.21 5.92
CA ILE A 160 4.18 16.08 5.72
C ILE A 160 3.56 15.08 6.71
N ALA A 161 4.19 13.92 6.91
CA ALA A 161 3.70 12.92 7.86
C ALA A 161 3.66 13.43 9.32
N ALA A 162 4.56 14.35 9.66
CA ALA A 162 4.58 15.02 10.95
C ALA A 162 3.66 16.25 11.06
N GLY A 163 2.89 16.58 10.01
CA GLY A 163 2.01 17.75 9.97
C GLY A 163 2.72 19.06 9.58
N GLU A 164 3.99 19.02 9.19
CA GLU A 164 4.83 20.17 8.87
C GLU A 164 4.81 20.49 7.36
N ALA A 165 3.62 20.50 6.74
CA ALA A 165 3.45 20.60 5.29
C ALA A 165 4.01 21.91 4.70
N GLN A 166 3.84 23.04 5.40
CA GLN A 166 4.40 24.33 4.96
C GLN A 166 5.94 24.30 4.98
N ALA A 167 6.56 23.66 5.97
CA ALA A 167 8.00 23.50 6.03
C ALA A 167 8.52 22.57 4.92
N ALA A 168 7.77 21.49 4.62
CA ALA A 168 8.03 20.59 3.51
C ALA A 168 8.05 21.35 2.16
N LEU A 169 7.02 22.19 1.92
CA LEU A 169 6.91 23.01 0.71
C LEU A 169 8.08 23.98 0.59
N ALA A 170 8.36 24.76 1.64
CA ALA A 170 9.47 25.71 1.64
C ALA A 170 10.83 25.03 1.37
N ARG A 171 11.04 23.80 1.87
CA ARG A 171 12.25 23.02 1.60
C ARG A 171 12.36 22.63 0.13
N LEU A 172 11.27 22.17 -0.48
CA LEU A 172 11.21 21.78 -1.88
C LEU A 172 11.38 22.99 -2.81
N GLU A 173 10.75 24.12 -2.52
CA GLU A 173 10.91 25.37 -3.28
C GLU A 173 12.33 25.90 -3.23
N ARG A 174 13.00 25.84 -2.06
CA ARG A 174 14.43 26.16 -1.97
C ARG A 174 15.28 25.27 -2.88
N ARG A 175 15.01 23.96 -2.94
CA ARG A 175 15.74 23.06 -3.85
C ARG A 175 15.42 23.37 -5.33
N LEU A 176 14.16 23.66 -5.64
CA LEU A 176 13.72 24.04 -6.98
C LEU A 176 14.34 25.34 -7.49
N SER A 177 14.71 26.28 -6.62
CA SER A 177 15.42 27.52 -7.01
C SER A 177 16.71 27.28 -7.81
N SER A 178 17.38 26.15 -7.58
CA SER A 178 18.58 25.71 -8.31
C SER A 178 18.33 24.53 -9.26
N HIS A 179 17.16 23.88 -9.18
CA HIS A 179 16.81 22.68 -9.93
C HIS A 179 15.43 22.79 -10.59
N ALA A 180 15.13 23.96 -11.17
CA ALA A 180 13.78 24.32 -11.67
C ALA A 180 13.21 23.44 -12.80
N LYS A 181 14.00 22.52 -13.35
CA LYS A 181 13.59 21.58 -14.41
C LYS A 181 13.46 20.14 -13.91
N ASP A 182 13.55 19.90 -12.61
CA ASP A 182 13.40 18.57 -12.02
C ASP A 182 11.89 18.25 -11.83
N PRO A 183 11.32 17.32 -12.64
CA PRO A 183 9.90 16.98 -12.54
C PRO A 183 9.54 16.30 -11.20
N ALA A 184 10.47 15.56 -10.60
CA ALA A 184 10.22 14.84 -9.35
C ALA A 184 10.11 15.82 -8.17
N LEU A 185 10.95 16.87 -8.15
CA LEU A 185 10.83 17.94 -7.17
C LEU A 185 9.53 18.73 -7.32
N HIS A 186 9.09 19.03 -8.54
CA HIS A 186 7.80 19.68 -8.76
C HIS A 186 6.63 18.80 -8.32
N LEU A 187 6.66 17.50 -8.59
CA LEU A 187 5.62 16.58 -8.12
C LEU A 187 5.58 16.50 -6.58
N ALA A 188 6.73 16.43 -5.92
CA ALA A 188 6.80 16.46 -4.47
C ALA A 188 6.32 17.81 -3.89
N ALA A 189 6.64 18.92 -4.56
CA ALA A 189 6.17 20.25 -4.15
C ALA A 189 4.65 20.37 -4.32
N ALA A 190 4.08 19.79 -5.37
CA ALA A 190 2.63 19.70 -5.55
C ALA A 190 1.97 18.93 -4.40
N GLN A 191 2.54 17.80 -3.96
CA GLN A 191 2.07 17.04 -2.81
C GLN A 191 2.17 17.85 -1.49
N ALA A 192 3.28 18.56 -1.27
CA ALA A 192 3.45 19.42 -0.11
C ALA A 192 2.46 20.59 -0.11
N SER A 193 2.23 21.22 -1.26
CA SER A 193 1.25 22.29 -1.43
C SER A 193 -0.18 21.81 -1.14
N ALA A 194 -0.55 20.60 -1.60
CA ALA A 194 -1.84 20.00 -1.30
C ALA A 194 -2.02 19.80 0.22
N ALA A 195 -1.01 19.24 0.89
CA ALA A 195 -1.03 19.04 2.35
C ALA A 195 -1.01 20.35 3.15
N ALA A 196 -0.44 21.42 2.58
CA ALA A 196 -0.38 22.75 3.18
C ALA A 196 -1.61 23.63 2.86
N ASP A 197 -2.61 23.11 2.14
CA ASP A 197 -3.75 23.84 1.56
C ASP A 197 -3.34 25.06 0.69
N ALA A 198 -2.16 25.01 0.08
CA ALA A 198 -1.63 26.02 -0.84
C ALA A 198 -2.11 25.75 -2.27
N ARG A 199 -3.40 25.93 -2.53
CA ARG A 199 -4.10 25.44 -3.74
C ARG A 199 -3.54 25.95 -5.07
N GLU A 200 -3.18 27.23 -5.14
CA GLU A 200 -2.57 27.79 -6.36
C GLU A 200 -1.17 27.22 -6.61
N ALA A 201 -0.37 27.07 -5.56
CA ALA A 201 0.95 26.45 -5.65
C ALA A 201 0.84 24.96 -6.02
N HIS A 202 -0.19 24.26 -5.51
CA HIS A 202 -0.49 22.87 -5.88
C HIS A 202 -0.70 22.74 -7.38
N LEU A 203 -1.57 23.59 -7.98
CA LEU A 203 -1.80 23.57 -9.41
C LEU A 203 -0.54 23.95 -10.20
N ALA A 204 0.16 25.02 -9.80
CA ALA A 204 1.35 25.49 -10.48
C ALA A 204 2.45 24.42 -10.56
N HIS A 205 2.73 23.75 -9.44
CA HIS A 205 3.71 22.67 -9.39
C HIS A 205 3.26 21.41 -10.11
N ALA A 206 1.98 21.02 -10.00
CA ALA A 206 1.45 19.85 -10.71
C ALA A 206 1.52 20.03 -12.24
N VAL A 207 1.12 21.20 -12.74
CA VAL A 207 1.21 21.54 -14.18
C VAL A 207 2.66 21.60 -14.64
N GLN A 208 3.57 22.16 -13.84
CA GLN A 208 4.98 22.20 -14.19
C GLN A 208 5.62 20.80 -14.20
N ALA A 209 5.28 19.92 -13.25
CA ALA A 209 5.69 18.52 -13.24
C ALA A 209 5.19 17.80 -14.51
N LEU A 210 3.92 18.01 -14.88
CA LEU A 210 3.33 17.41 -16.08
C LEU A 210 3.94 17.97 -17.37
N ARG A 211 4.29 19.26 -17.41
CA ARG A 211 4.99 19.86 -18.56
C ARG A 211 6.37 19.27 -18.77
N LEU A 212 7.11 19.06 -17.68
CA LEU A 212 8.46 18.50 -17.71
C LEU A 212 8.45 16.98 -17.96
N ALA A 213 7.40 16.28 -17.53
CA ALA A 213 7.19 14.85 -17.75
C ALA A 213 5.75 14.57 -18.23
N PRO A 214 5.44 14.76 -19.53
CA PRO A 214 4.07 14.63 -20.07
C PRO A 214 3.45 13.24 -19.93
N SER A 215 4.28 12.19 -19.80
CA SER A 215 3.83 10.81 -19.56
C SER A 215 3.59 10.48 -18.08
N SER A 216 3.84 11.42 -17.15
CA SER A 216 3.67 11.19 -15.72
C SER A 216 2.20 11.19 -15.33
N GLN A 217 1.65 9.98 -15.15
CA GLN A 217 0.29 9.79 -14.64
C GLN A 217 0.11 10.42 -13.25
N MET A 218 1.12 10.34 -12.39
CA MET A 218 1.08 10.97 -11.05
C MET A 218 0.96 12.50 -11.14
N ALA A 219 1.69 13.14 -12.06
CA ALA A 219 1.59 14.59 -12.26
C ALA A 219 0.23 14.98 -12.85
N ALA A 220 -0.29 14.19 -13.79
CA ALA A 220 -1.61 14.40 -14.37
C ALA A 220 -2.72 14.27 -13.31
N LYS A 221 -2.66 13.22 -12.48
CA LYS A 221 -3.57 13.03 -11.34
C LYS A 221 -3.50 14.20 -10.36
N SER A 222 -2.30 14.62 -9.96
CA SER A 222 -2.10 15.76 -9.06
C SER A 222 -2.65 17.07 -9.64
N ALA A 223 -2.62 17.24 -10.97
CA ALA A 223 -3.19 18.42 -11.62
C ALA A 223 -4.73 18.39 -11.57
N VAL A 224 -5.34 17.21 -11.76
CA VAL A 224 -6.80 17.05 -11.57
C VAL A 224 -7.18 17.39 -10.12
N GLU A 225 -6.51 16.83 -9.12
CA GLU A 225 -6.76 17.13 -7.70
C GLU A 225 -6.69 18.65 -7.42
N ALA A 226 -5.67 19.33 -7.93
CA ALA A 226 -5.50 20.77 -7.76
C ALA A 226 -6.64 21.58 -8.42
N LEU A 227 -7.08 21.19 -9.62
CA LEU A 227 -8.21 21.83 -10.31
C LEU A 227 -9.51 21.70 -9.50
N LEU A 228 -9.77 20.51 -8.94
CA LEU A 228 -10.94 20.29 -8.09
C LEU A 228 -10.87 21.13 -6.81
N GLY A 229 -9.69 21.24 -6.20
CA GLY A 229 -9.44 22.09 -5.03
C GLY A 229 -9.71 23.58 -5.29
N LEU A 230 -9.44 24.05 -6.51
CA LEU A 230 -9.71 25.42 -6.96
C LEU A 230 -11.14 25.63 -7.47
N GLY A 231 -11.99 24.59 -7.47
CA GLY A 231 -13.37 24.66 -7.95
C GLY A 231 -13.49 24.67 -9.48
N ARG A 232 -12.42 24.35 -10.19
CA ARG A 232 -12.36 24.26 -11.66
C ARG A 232 -12.78 22.86 -12.12
N ALA A 233 -13.99 22.46 -11.71
CA ALA A 233 -14.49 21.09 -11.86
C ALA A 233 -14.63 20.65 -13.33
N GLU A 234 -15.01 21.54 -14.25
CA GLU A 234 -15.10 21.23 -15.68
C GLU A 234 -13.74 20.85 -16.26
N GLU A 235 -12.70 21.62 -15.98
CA GLU A 235 -11.34 21.33 -16.43
C GLU A 235 -10.79 20.05 -15.79
N GLY A 236 -11.08 19.84 -14.51
CA GLY A 236 -10.73 18.61 -13.80
C GLY A 236 -11.37 17.38 -14.44
N ARG A 237 -12.67 17.45 -14.76
CA ARG A 237 -13.43 16.40 -15.47
C ARG A 237 -12.80 16.09 -16.82
N ASP A 238 -12.55 17.11 -17.63
CA ASP A 238 -12.06 16.93 -19.00
C ASP A 238 -10.64 16.33 -19.02
N LEU A 239 -9.77 16.77 -18.10
CA LEU A 239 -8.44 16.18 -17.93
C LEU A 239 -8.53 14.72 -17.44
N ALA A 240 -9.35 14.43 -16.43
CA ALA A 240 -9.54 13.07 -15.92
C ALA A 240 -10.09 12.12 -17.00
N ALA A 241 -11.08 12.58 -17.78
CA ALA A 241 -11.65 11.81 -18.89
C ALA A 241 -10.60 11.48 -19.96
N ARG A 242 -9.75 12.45 -20.31
CA ARG A 242 -8.63 12.23 -21.25
C ARG A 242 -7.62 11.20 -20.73
N ILE A 243 -7.27 11.26 -19.44
CA ILE A 243 -6.36 10.28 -18.85
C ILE A 243 -6.98 8.87 -18.91
N LEU A 244 -8.26 8.74 -18.55
CA LEU A 244 -8.97 7.44 -18.57
C LEU A 244 -9.17 6.89 -19.98
N ALA A 245 -9.25 7.74 -21.01
CA ALA A 245 -9.29 7.28 -22.40
C ALA A 245 -8.01 6.51 -22.80
N HIS A 246 -6.86 6.84 -22.21
CA HIS A 246 -5.59 6.14 -22.43
C HIS A 246 -5.28 5.08 -21.37
N HIS A 247 -5.80 5.25 -20.15
CA HIS A 247 -5.56 4.37 -19.00
C HIS A 247 -6.89 3.99 -18.32
N PRO A 248 -7.74 3.19 -18.97
CA PRO A 248 -9.12 2.94 -18.52
C PRO A 248 -9.22 2.20 -17.18
N GLN A 249 -8.12 1.56 -16.74
CA GLN A 249 -8.05 0.81 -15.49
C GLN A 249 -7.60 1.64 -14.28
N ASP A 250 -7.16 2.89 -14.48
CA ASP A 250 -6.72 3.77 -13.39
C ASP A 250 -7.88 4.11 -12.45
N GLN A 251 -7.95 3.42 -11.32
CA GLN A 251 -9.01 3.59 -10.32
C GLN A 251 -8.94 4.96 -9.65
N GLY A 252 -7.73 5.50 -9.48
CA GLY A 252 -7.51 6.78 -8.81
C GLY A 252 -8.06 7.95 -9.63
N VAL A 253 -7.79 7.95 -10.95
CA VAL A 253 -8.33 8.97 -11.86
C VAL A 253 -9.83 8.77 -12.07
N ARG A 254 -10.33 7.52 -12.06
CA ARG A 254 -11.78 7.25 -12.08
C ARG A 254 -12.49 7.88 -10.88
N ALA A 255 -11.93 7.77 -9.69
CA ALA A 255 -12.46 8.42 -8.49
C ALA A 255 -12.52 9.95 -8.63
N LEU A 256 -11.48 10.55 -9.22
CA LEU A 256 -11.43 11.99 -9.47
C LEU A 256 -12.42 12.44 -10.55
N LEU A 257 -12.64 11.64 -11.60
CA LEU A 257 -13.68 11.92 -12.60
C LEU A 257 -15.07 11.94 -11.95
N LEU A 258 -15.40 10.92 -11.14
CA LEU A 258 -16.67 10.88 -10.41
C LEU A 258 -16.81 12.08 -9.45
N THR A 259 -15.70 12.50 -8.84
CA THR A 259 -15.66 13.69 -7.97
C THR A 259 -15.97 14.96 -8.76
N ALA A 260 -15.35 15.15 -9.92
CA ALA A 260 -15.60 16.28 -10.80
C ALA A 260 -17.05 16.32 -11.28
N GLN A 261 -17.59 15.17 -11.71
CA GLN A 261 -19.00 15.01 -12.09
C GLN A 261 -19.95 15.39 -10.95
N ARG A 262 -19.66 14.93 -9.73
CA ARG A 262 -20.44 15.29 -8.54
C ARG A 262 -20.44 16.79 -8.26
N LEU A 263 -19.30 17.47 -8.38
CA LEU A 263 -19.20 18.93 -8.22
C LEU A 263 -20.03 19.68 -9.27
N LEU A 264 -20.19 19.10 -10.46
CA LEU A 264 -20.99 19.65 -11.56
C LEU A 264 -22.47 19.27 -11.48
N GLY A 265 -22.90 18.52 -10.46
CA GLY A 265 -24.28 18.05 -10.31
C GLY A 265 -24.67 16.93 -11.28
N ASP A 266 -23.70 16.25 -11.90
CA ASP A 266 -23.95 15.09 -12.77
C ASP A 266 -24.28 13.85 -11.91
N PRO A 267 -25.47 13.23 -12.08
CA PRO A 267 -25.86 12.03 -11.34
C PRO A 267 -24.89 10.85 -11.49
N GLN A 268 -24.11 10.77 -12.57
CA GLN A 268 -23.10 9.73 -12.74
C GLN A 268 -22.02 9.77 -11.66
N GLY A 269 -21.72 10.96 -11.11
CA GLY A 269 -20.71 11.12 -10.08
C GLY A 269 -21.07 10.47 -8.74
N SER A 270 -22.36 10.29 -8.45
CA SER A 270 -22.86 9.66 -7.21
C SER A 270 -23.43 8.26 -7.42
N ALA A 271 -23.81 7.88 -8.65
CA ALA A 271 -24.47 6.61 -8.94
C ALA A 271 -23.75 5.37 -8.34
N PRO A 272 -22.41 5.21 -8.47
CA PRO A 272 -21.73 4.03 -7.91
C PRO A 272 -21.81 3.89 -6.38
N TYR A 273 -22.08 4.98 -5.66
CA TYR A 273 -22.22 4.98 -4.20
C TYR A 273 -23.65 4.65 -3.75
N CYS A 274 -24.63 4.92 -4.60
CA CYS A 274 -26.06 4.81 -4.30
C CYS A 274 -26.71 3.57 -4.94
N GLU A 275 -26.05 2.96 -5.93
CA GLU A 275 -26.52 1.72 -6.55
C GLU A 275 -26.48 0.56 -5.53
N ASN A 276 -27.68 0.07 -5.18
CA ASN A 276 -27.88 -1.08 -4.31
C ASN A 276 -27.22 -2.33 -4.91
N GLY A 277 -25.96 -2.59 -4.57
CA GLY A 277 -25.25 -3.81 -4.95
C GLY A 277 -23.74 -3.71 -5.01
N LEU A 278 -23.18 -2.52 -5.29
CA LEU A 278 -21.72 -2.34 -5.37
C LEU A 278 -21.05 -2.31 -3.98
N VAL A 279 -21.65 -1.64 -3.01
CA VAL A 279 -21.15 -1.61 -1.63
C VAL A 279 -22.02 -2.55 -0.78
N ARG A 280 -21.43 -3.60 -0.20
CA ARG A 280 -22.16 -4.57 0.63
C ARG A 280 -21.44 -4.90 1.92
N GLN A 281 -22.15 -4.83 3.03
CA GLN A 281 -21.75 -5.39 4.32
C GLN A 281 -22.33 -6.80 4.44
N MET A 282 -21.46 -7.81 4.50
CA MET A 282 -21.84 -9.23 4.51
C MET A 282 -21.26 -9.91 5.74
N GLU A 283 -22.05 -10.77 6.37
CA GLU A 283 -21.57 -11.62 7.46
C GLU A 283 -20.61 -12.68 6.91
N VAL A 284 -19.45 -12.82 7.56
CA VAL A 284 -18.49 -13.88 7.26
C VAL A 284 -18.84 -15.11 8.10
N PRO A 285 -19.01 -16.29 7.48
CA PRO A 285 -19.27 -17.53 8.22
C PRO A 285 -18.18 -17.80 9.26
N THR A 286 -18.58 -18.29 10.43
CA THR A 286 -17.61 -18.73 11.45
C THR A 286 -16.83 -19.94 10.92
N PRO A 287 -15.48 -19.92 10.94
CA PRO A 287 -14.69 -21.03 10.42
C PRO A 287 -14.99 -22.34 11.17
N ALA A 288 -14.89 -23.45 10.46
CA ALA A 288 -15.11 -24.78 11.04
C ALA A 288 -14.17 -25.03 12.23
N GLY A 289 -14.68 -25.69 13.27
CA GLY A 289 -13.93 -26.03 14.49
C GLY A 289 -14.04 -25.01 15.63
N TRP A 290 -14.66 -23.85 15.41
CA TRP A 290 -14.94 -22.88 16.47
C TRP A 290 -16.31 -23.12 17.11
N PRO A 291 -16.43 -23.02 18.46
CA PRO A 291 -17.70 -23.27 19.16
C PRO A 291 -18.72 -22.13 18.99
N SER A 292 -18.26 -20.92 18.68
CA SER A 292 -19.09 -19.75 18.41
C SER A 292 -18.32 -18.69 17.64
N ARG A 293 -19.04 -17.71 17.09
CA ARG A 293 -18.47 -16.52 16.46
C ARG A 293 -17.61 -15.71 17.42
N ASP A 294 -18.09 -15.51 18.64
CA ASP A 294 -17.39 -14.68 19.63
C ASP A 294 -16.05 -15.31 20.04
N ALA A 295 -16.02 -16.64 20.21
CA ALA A 295 -14.79 -17.36 20.51
C ALA A 295 -13.76 -17.23 19.37
N TRP A 296 -14.23 -17.34 18.12
CA TRP A 296 -13.40 -17.14 16.94
C TRP A 296 -12.88 -15.70 16.82
N LEU A 297 -13.75 -14.69 16.94
CA LEU A 297 -13.37 -13.29 16.84
C LEU A 297 -12.38 -12.89 17.93
N SER A 298 -12.56 -13.40 19.16
CA SER A 298 -11.59 -13.20 20.25
C SER A 298 -10.21 -13.75 19.87
N ALA A 299 -10.14 -15.00 19.41
CA ALA A 299 -8.86 -15.61 19.03
C ALA A 299 -8.21 -14.91 17.83
N LEU A 300 -9.01 -14.48 16.84
CA LEU A 300 -8.53 -13.67 15.72
C LEU A 300 -8.01 -12.32 16.21
N GLY A 301 -8.70 -11.67 17.13
CA GLY A 301 -8.29 -10.42 17.75
C GLY A 301 -6.94 -10.54 18.46
N ASP A 302 -6.74 -11.59 19.26
CA ASP A 302 -5.49 -11.86 19.96
C ASP A 302 -4.33 -12.12 18.98
N ALA A 303 -4.57 -12.96 17.95
CA ALA A 303 -3.60 -13.26 16.92
C ALA A 303 -3.15 -11.98 16.17
N LEU A 304 -4.08 -11.09 15.83
CA LEU A 304 -3.78 -9.84 15.15
C LEU A 304 -3.05 -8.85 16.07
N ARG A 305 -3.50 -8.65 17.30
CA ARG A 305 -2.85 -7.73 18.26
C ARG A 305 -1.40 -8.09 18.54
N ALA A 306 -1.07 -9.37 18.60
CA ALA A 306 0.30 -9.85 18.76
C ALA A 306 1.24 -9.36 17.64
N ARG A 307 0.70 -8.97 16.48
CA ARG A 307 1.44 -8.47 15.31
C ARG A 307 1.50 -6.94 15.24
N HIS A 308 0.81 -6.22 16.14
CA HIS A 308 0.81 -4.76 16.21
C HIS A 308 1.88 -4.23 17.18
N GLY A 309 3.14 -4.24 16.74
CA GLY A 309 4.30 -3.73 17.51
C GLY A 309 4.65 -2.25 17.29
N TRP A 310 3.94 -1.54 16.42
CA TRP A 310 4.27 -0.17 16.01
C TRP A 310 3.46 0.89 16.77
N SER A 311 4.09 2.04 17.04
CA SER A 311 3.42 3.19 17.65
C SER A 311 2.78 4.11 16.62
N MET A 312 3.35 4.19 15.42
CA MET A 312 2.89 5.06 14.35
C MET A 312 2.71 4.30 13.03
N HIS A 313 1.83 4.82 12.16
CA HIS A 313 1.66 4.35 10.80
C HIS A 313 2.83 4.77 9.90
N PRO A 314 3.12 4.03 8.82
CA PRO A 314 4.12 4.44 7.83
C PRO A 314 3.78 5.80 7.19
N PRO A 315 4.77 6.64 6.84
CA PRO A 315 4.52 7.89 6.11
C PRO A 315 3.77 7.65 4.80
N GLY A 316 2.82 8.53 4.47
CA GLY A 316 2.04 8.46 3.23
C GLY A 316 0.86 7.48 3.25
N GLN A 317 0.56 6.84 4.38
CA GLN A 317 -0.62 5.99 4.54
C GLN A 317 -1.86 6.80 4.95
N SER A 318 -3.05 6.22 4.77
CA SER A 318 -4.33 6.87 5.13
C SER A 318 -4.64 6.84 6.63
N LEU A 319 -4.04 5.91 7.36
CA LEU A 319 -4.27 5.70 8.79
C LEU A 319 -3.82 6.91 9.63
N ARG A 320 -4.59 7.28 10.64
CA ARG A 320 -4.22 8.25 11.69
C ARG A 320 -4.55 7.66 13.06
N GLY A 321 -3.66 7.87 14.04
CA GLY A 321 -3.84 7.37 15.41
C GLY A 321 -3.91 5.85 15.50
N GLY A 322 -2.85 5.13 15.10
CA GLY A 322 -2.87 3.67 15.05
C GLY A 322 -1.66 3.05 14.37
N SER A 323 -1.78 1.75 14.07
CA SER A 323 -0.76 0.97 13.37
C SER A 323 -1.35 -0.02 12.37
N GLN A 324 -0.52 -0.51 11.46
CA GLN A 324 -0.88 -1.57 10.53
C GLN A 324 0.19 -2.67 10.51
N THR A 325 -0.19 -3.91 10.22
CA THR A 325 0.75 -5.02 10.01
C THR A 325 1.54 -4.83 8.71
N GLN A 326 2.74 -5.41 8.63
CA GLN A 326 3.61 -5.32 7.45
C GLN A 326 3.66 -6.61 6.62
N GLU A 327 3.21 -7.73 7.18
CA GLU A 327 3.11 -9.01 6.47
C GLU A 327 1.82 -9.11 5.66
N ASP A 328 1.84 -9.95 4.61
CA ASP A 328 0.63 -10.40 3.93
C ASP A 328 -0.05 -11.49 4.76
N LEU A 329 -1.07 -11.09 5.53
CA LEU A 329 -1.81 -11.97 6.44
C LEU A 329 -2.45 -13.17 5.73
N ALA A 330 -2.75 -13.04 4.44
CA ALA A 330 -3.36 -14.12 3.65
C ALA A 330 -2.39 -15.31 3.43
N ARG A 331 -1.09 -15.11 3.68
CA ARG A 331 -0.04 -16.13 3.60
C ARG A 331 0.43 -16.62 4.96
N SER A 332 -0.15 -16.13 6.05
CA SER A 332 0.28 -16.50 7.41
C SER A 332 0.01 -17.99 7.68
N PRO A 333 0.96 -18.74 8.28
CA PRO A 333 0.76 -20.14 8.65
C PRO A 333 -0.11 -20.31 9.91
N ASP A 334 -0.52 -19.21 10.55
CA ASP A 334 -1.37 -19.18 11.72
C ASP A 334 -2.75 -19.81 11.38
N PRO A 335 -3.16 -20.89 12.08
CA PRO A 335 -4.39 -21.59 11.76
C PRO A 335 -5.64 -20.72 11.93
N VAL A 336 -5.61 -19.71 12.80
CA VAL A 336 -6.73 -18.77 13.00
C VAL A 336 -6.90 -17.89 11.77
N LEU A 337 -5.79 -17.37 11.22
CA LEU A 337 -5.79 -16.56 10.00
C LEU A 337 -6.13 -17.40 8.78
N ALA A 338 -5.60 -18.61 8.66
CA ALA A 338 -5.91 -19.53 7.56
C ALA A 338 -7.42 -19.84 7.50
N GLY A 339 -8.03 -20.15 8.66
CA GLY A 339 -9.48 -20.34 8.77
C GLY A 339 -10.29 -19.09 8.42
N PHE A 340 -9.86 -17.90 8.88
CA PHE A 340 -10.48 -16.63 8.51
C PHE A 340 -10.47 -16.39 7.00
N PHE A 341 -9.32 -16.54 6.33
CA PHE A 341 -9.23 -16.30 4.89
C PHE A 341 -10.01 -17.32 4.05
N ALA A 342 -10.21 -18.55 4.54
CA ALA A 342 -11.10 -19.51 3.90
C ALA A 342 -12.56 -19.01 3.88
N SER A 343 -13.09 -18.58 5.03
CA SER A 343 -14.46 -18.03 5.13
C SER A 343 -14.64 -16.70 4.39
N VAL A 344 -13.60 -15.88 4.35
CA VAL A 344 -13.57 -14.64 3.55
C VAL A 344 -13.69 -14.94 2.06
N ARG A 345 -12.94 -15.93 1.55
CA ARG A 345 -13.00 -16.31 0.12
C ARG A 345 -14.39 -16.79 -0.29
N GLU A 346 -15.06 -17.56 0.56
CA GLU A 346 -16.46 -17.96 0.35
C GLU A 346 -17.38 -16.72 0.28
N THR A 347 -17.20 -15.77 1.20
CA THR A 347 -17.99 -14.53 1.25
C THR A 347 -17.78 -13.68 -0.01
N ILE A 348 -16.54 -13.57 -0.51
CA ILE A 348 -16.21 -12.86 -1.75
C ILE A 348 -16.82 -13.56 -2.96
N ALA A 349 -16.75 -14.89 -3.03
CA ALA A 349 -17.36 -15.66 -4.12
C ALA A 349 -18.88 -15.41 -4.18
N ARG A 350 -19.55 -15.42 -3.02
CA ARG A 350 -20.98 -15.07 -2.91
C ARG A 350 -21.26 -13.63 -3.36
N TYR A 351 -20.46 -12.66 -2.91
CA TYR A 351 -20.56 -11.28 -3.37
C TYR A 351 -20.46 -11.20 -4.91
N ILE A 352 -19.43 -11.78 -5.53
CA ILE A 352 -19.23 -11.70 -6.98
C ILE A 352 -20.39 -12.38 -7.73
N ALA A 353 -20.85 -13.54 -7.27
CA ALA A 353 -21.98 -14.24 -7.87
C ALA A 353 -23.28 -13.41 -7.81
N GLU A 354 -23.56 -12.78 -6.68
CA GLU A 354 -24.72 -11.90 -6.50
C GLU A 354 -24.57 -10.55 -7.23
N LEU A 355 -23.35 -10.12 -7.56
CA LEU A 355 -23.11 -8.87 -8.26
C LEU A 355 -23.66 -8.91 -9.70
N GLY A 356 -23.55 -10.08 -10.32
CA GLY A 356 -23.99 -10.34 -11.70
C GLY A 356 -23.16 -9.62 -12.77
N PRO A 357 -23.35 -9.97 -14.05
CA PRO A 357 -22.69 -9.30 -15.17
C PRO A 357 -23.19 -7.86 -15.31
N GLY A 358 -22.36 -6.99 -15.89
CA GLY A 358 -22.69 -5.60 -16.12
C GLY A 358 -21.60 -4.85 -16.86
N THR A 359 -21.93 -3.65 -17.35
CA THR A 359 -21.02 -2.81 -18.16
C THR A 359 -20.30 -1.75 -17.33
N ASP A 360 -20.63 -1.61 -16.04
CA ASP A 360 -19.92 -0.70 -15.17
C ASP A 360 -18.48 -1.20 -14.92
N PRO A 361 -17.55 -0.33 -14.49
CA PRO A 361 -16.13 -0.65 -14.37
C PRO A 361 -15.83 -1.81 -13.39
N THR A 362 -16.73 -2.07 -12.44
CA THR A 362 -16.61 -3.19 -11.50
C THR A 362 -17.07 -4.47 -12.17
N ARG A 363 -18.30 -4.49 -12.70
CA ARG A 363 -18.90 -5.70 -13.27
C ARG A 363 -18.23 -6.14 -14.58
N ALA A 364 -17.73 -5.21 -15.38
CA ALA A 364 -17.00 -5.50 -16.61
C ALA A 364 -15.65 -6.22 -16.38
N ARG A 365 -15.17 -6.25 -15.13
CA ARG A 365 -13.93 -6.91 -14.72
C ARG A 365 -14.18 -8.24 -13.98
N ILE A 366 -15.43 -8.70 -13.87
CA ILE A 366 -15.73 -10.00 -13.29
C ILE A 366 -15.01 -11.07 -14.12
N PRO A 367 -14.11 -11.85 -13.53
CA PRO A 367 -13.36 -12.86 -14.26
C PRO A 367 -14.23 -14.08 -14.54
N GLU A 368 -13.97 -14.74 -15.67
CA GLU A 368 -14.53 -16.06 -15.97
C GLU A 368 -13.79 -17.14 -15.16
N PRO A 369 -14.46 -17.83 -14.21
CA PRO A 369 -13.79 -18.83 -13.38
C PRO A 369 -13.33 -20.01 -14.24
N ALA A 370 -12.12 -20.51 -13.97
CA ALA A 370 -11.64 -21.71 -14.65
C ALA A 370 -12.23 -22.98 -14.01
N ASN A 371 -12.34 -22.98 -12.67
CA ASN A 371 -13.03 -23.99 -11.85
C ASN A 371 -13.22 -23.43 -10.42
N ALA A 372 -13.78 -24.25 -9.51
CA ALA A 372 -14.04 -23.85 -8.12
C ALA A 372 -12.78 -23.41 -7.35
N ASP A 373 -11.62 -24.00 -7.65
CA ASP A 373 -10.34 -23.69 -6.98
C ASP A 373 -9.58 -22.55 -7.66
N ARG A 374 -9.99 -22.15 -8.86
CA ARG A 374 -9.39 -21.07 -9.67
C ARG A 374 -10.48 -20.10 -10.11
N PRO A 375 -10.92 -19.22 -9.19
CA PRO A 375 -12.07 -18.36 -9.44
C PRO A 375 -11.74 -17.16 -10.36
N GLY A 376 -10.50 -17.09 -10.86
CA GLY A 376 -10.05 -16.02 -11.77
C GLY A 376 -9.78 -14.69 -11.06
N TRP A 377 -9.67 -14.69 -9.73
CA TRP A 377 -9.27 -13.55 -8.92
C TRP A 377 -8.41 -14.02 -7.75
N ARG A 378 -7.61 -13.11 -7.22
CA ARG A 378 -6.78 -13.34 -6.04
C ARG A 378 -6.87 -12.19 -5.05
N LEU A 379 -6.65 -12.51 -3.78
CA LEU A 379 -6.38 -11.50 -2.76
C LEU A 379 -4.99 -10.90 -3.02
N THR A 380 -4.84 -9.61 -2.76
CA THR A 380 -3.56 -8.92 -2.85
C THR A 380 -3.43 -7.96 -1.69
N GLY A 381 -2.31 -8.05 -0.97
CA GLY A 381 -2.03 -7.26 0.23
C GLY A 381 -3.12 -7.42 1.27
N ALA A 382 -3.05 -8.43 2.14
CA ALA A 382 -3.91 -8.48 3.31
C ALA A 382 -3.18 -7.98 4.55
N TRP A 383 -3.72 -6.97 5.23
CA TRP A 383 -3.12 -6.40 6.43
C TRP A 383 -4.16 -6.12 7.49
N SER A 384 -3.73 -6.05 8.75
CA SER A 384 -4.58 -5.60 9.85
C SER A 384 -4.27 -4.18 10.21
N VAL A 385 -5.30 -3.47 10.65
CA VAL A 385 -5.29 -2.08 11.08
C VAL A 385 -5.82 -2.07 12.52
N LEU A 386 -5.03 -1.50 13.41
CA LEU A 386 -5.41 -1.18 14.78
C LEU A 386 -5.48 0.33 14.91
N LEU A 387 -6.69 0.88 14.91
CA LEU A 387 -6.93 2.29 15.22
C LEU A 387 -7.08 2.43 16.72
N ARG A 388 -6.31 3.34 17.30
CA ARG A 388 -6.33 3.63 18.72
C ARG A 388 -7.49 4.55 19.07
N ALA A 389 -8.01 4.36 20.27
CA ALA A 389 -8.96 5.29 20.86
C ALA A 389 -8.34 6.71 21.01
N GLY A 390 -9.16 7.75 20.94
CA GLY A 390 -8.71 9.16 20.97
C GLY A 390 -8.48 9.77 19.59
N GLY A 391 -9.38 9.49 18.64
CA GLY A 391 -9.39 10.10 17.31
C GLY A 391 -8.79 9.24 16.20
N GLY A 392 -8.58 7.94 16.40
CA GLY A 392 -8.11 7.02 15.36
C GLY A 392 -9.06 7.02 14.15
N HIS A 393 -8.52 7.10 12.93
CA HIS A 393 -9.31 7.16 11.71
C HIS A 393 -8.52 6.78 10.45
N HIS A 394 -9.22 6.68 9.32
CA HIS A 394 -8.61 6.70 7.99
C HIS A 394 -9.06 7.95 7.26
N VAL A 395 -8.11 8.76 6.77
CA VAL A 395 -8.45 9.79 5.79
C VAL A 395 -9.00 9.14 4.53
N ASP A 396 -9.88 9.83 3.82
CA ASP A 396 -10.51 9.27 2.64
C ASP A 396 -9.48 8.99 1.54
N HIS A 397 -9.56 7.80 0.95
CA HIS A 397 -8.63 7.31 -0.05
C HIS A 397 -9.29 6.32 -1.01
N VAL A 398 -8.52 5.88 -2.00
CA VAL A 398 -8.87 4.85 -2.99
C VAL A 398 -7.68 3.92 -3.18
N HIS A 399 -7.94 2.73 -3.69
CA HIS A 399 -6.92 1.72 -3.90
C HIS A 399 -6.65 1.61 -5.42
N PRO A 400 -5.61 2.31 -5.95
CA PRO A 400 -5.45 2.51 -7.39
C PRO A 400 -5.26 1.21 -8.19
N GLU A 401 -4.63 0.21 -7.58
CA GLU A 401 -4.31 -1.08 -8.20
C GLU A 401 -5.41 -2.15 -7.98
N GLY A 402 -6.39 -1.85 -7.12
CA GLY A 402 -7.43 -2.80 -6.75
C GLY A 402 -8.54 -2.95 -7.79
N TRP A 403 -9.32 -4.02 -7.68
CA TRP A 403 -10.64 -4.12 -8.31
C TRP A 403 -11.74 -3.96 -7.29
N LEU A 404 -11.68 -4.75 -6.22
CA LEU A 404 -12.52 -4.60 -5.04
C LEU A 404 -11.62 -4.40 -3.84
N SER A 405 -12.05 -3.56 -2.91
CA SER A 405 -11.42 -3.35 -1.62
C SER A 405 -12.34 -3.82 -0.51
N SER A 406 -11.77 -3.99 0.68
CA SER A 406 -12.49 -4.60 1.78
C SER A 406 -12.14 -4.05 3.15
N ALA A 407 -13.08 -4.18 4.07
CA ALA A 407 -12.88 -3.94 5.50
C ALA A 407 -13.66 -4.96 6.33
N PHE A 408 -12.95 -5.93 6.90
CA PHE A 408 -13.49 -6.86 7.89
C PHE A 408 -13.34 -6.28 9.29
N HIS A 409 -14.43 -6.26 10.05
CA HIS A 409 -14.42 -5.76 11.42
C HIS A 409 -14.27 -6.92 12.40
N VAL A 410 -13.13 -6.96 13.07
CA VAL A 410 -12.85 -7.96 14.11
C VAL A 410 -13.46 -7.47 15.42
N GLU A 411 -13.14 -6.24 15.79
CA GLU A 411 -13.60 -5.58 17.00
C GLU A 411 -14.00 -4.14 16.71
N THR A 412 -15.05 -3.68 17.38
CA THR A 412 -15.57 -2.32 17.23
C THR A 412 -15.76 -1.69 18.60
N PRO A 413 -15.31 -0.43 18.80
CA PRO A 413 -15.47 0.23 20.09
C PRO A 413 -16.95 0.62 20.33
N PRO A 414 -17.40 0.73 21.60
CA PRO A 414 -18.76 1.16 21.92
C PRO A 414 -19.14 2.52 21.32
N ALA A 415 -18.16 3.40 21.06
CA ALA A 415 -18.38 4.68 20.40
C ALA A 415 -19.09 4.54 19.04
N THR A 416 -18.92 3.41 18.35
CA THR A 416 -19.59 3.13 17.06
C THR A 416 -21.11 3.02 17.14
N ASP A 417 -21.68 2.99 18.35
CA ASP A 417 -23.12 2.96 18.57
C ASP A 417 -23.76 4.35 18.49
N THR A 418 -22.96 5.42 18.49
CA THR A 418 -23.43 6.82 18.53
C THR A 418 -22.74 7.71 17.49
N GLY A 419 -23.49 8.62 16.87
CA GLY A 419 -22.92 9.76 16.12
C GLY A 419 -21.99 9.41 14.95
N GLN A 420 -22.17 8.27 14.29
CA GLN A 420 -21.34 7.77 13.16
C GLN A 420 -19.84 7.60 13.46
N GLN A 421 -19.43 7.64 14.74
CA GLN A 421 -18.02 7.51 15.12
C GLN A 421 -17.46 6.16 14.70
N GLY A 422 -16.30 6.14 14.03
CA GLY A 422 -15.68 4.89 13.58
C GLY A 422 -16.43 4.18 12.44
N TRP A 423 -17.43 4.83 11.84
CA TRP A 423 -18.15 4.28 10.68
C TRP A 423 -17.32 4.41 9.42
N LEU A 424 -17.51 3.48 8.49
CA LEU A 424 -16.96 3.63 7.15
C LEU A 424 -17.76 4.71 6.44
N ALA A 425 -17.09 5.75 5.96
CA ALA A 425 -17.67 6.81 5.14
C ALA A 425 -17.32 6.56 3.68
N PHE A 426 -18.26 6.85 2.78
CA PHE A 426 -18.07 6.69 1.33
C PHE A 426 -18.39 7.99 0.58
N GLY A 427 -17.61 8.27 -0.45
CA GLY A 427 -17.86 9.35 -1.42
C GLY A 427 -17.33 10.72 -1.03
N ARG A 428 -16.71 10.87 0.15
CA ARG A 428 -15.94 12.08 0.51
C ARG A 428 -14.56 11.99 -0.14
N PRO A 429 -14.17 12.93 -1.04
CA PRO A 429 -12.86 12.86 -1.70
C PRO A 429 -11.71 13.02 -0.72
N GLY A 430 -10.61 12.30 -0.96
CA GLY A 430 -9.37 12.46 -0.20
C GLY A 430 -8.57 13.73 -0.55
N CYS A 431 -8.90 14.36 -1.68
CA CYS A 431 -8.33 15.64 -2.09
C CYS A 431 -9.26 16.80 -1.71
N ALA A 432 -8.70 18.00 -1.60
CA ALA A 432 -9.50 19.21 -1.43
C ALA A 432 -10.45 19.41 -2.64
N THR A 433 -11.66 19.89 -2.38
CA THR A 433 -12.62 20.31 -3.41
C THR A 433 -13.23 21.67 -3.05
N SER A 434 -13.60 22.45 -4.05
CA SER A 434 -14.38 23.68 -3.85
C SER A 434 -15.67 23.63 -4.68
N PRO A 435 -16.87 23.60 -4.05
CA PRO A 435 -17.09 23.47 -2.60
C PRO A 435 -16.61 22.11 -2.04
N ALA A 436 -16.44 22.04 -0.73
CA ALA A 436 -16.12 20.79 -0.04
C ALA A 436 -17.29 19.81 -0.18
N LEU A 437 -16.98 18.54 -0.51
CA LEU A 437 -17.98 17.49 -0.65
C LEU A 437 -18.09 16.64 0.63
N ALA A 438 -19.31 16.48 1.14
CA ALA A 438 -19.60 15.58 2.26
C ALA A 438 -19.63 14.09 1.82
N PRO A 439 -19.58 13.13 2.75
CA PRO A 439 -19.87 11.73 2.43
C PRO A 439 -21.27 11.56 1.81
N LEU A 440 -21.42 10.55 0.96
CA LEU A 440 -22.69 10.15 0.34
C LEU A 440 -23.39 9.03 1.13
N ALA A 441 -22.61 8.17 1.78
CA ALA A 441 -23.12 7.05 2.55
C ALA A 441 -22.19 6.70 3.70
N HIS A 442 -22.75 6.06 4.73
CA HIS A 442 -21.99 5.50 5.84
C HIS A 442 -22.42 4.06 6.12
N ILE A 443 -21.48 3.24 6.56
CA ILE A 443 -21.72 1.88 7.01
C ILE A 443 -21.24 1.74 8.45
N ARG A 444 -22.19 1.44 9.36
CA ARG A 444 -21.87 1.10 10.75
C ARG A 444 -21.08 -0.21 10.78
N PRO A 445 -19.91 -0.24 11.41
CA PRO A 445 -19.10 -1.44 11.50
C PRO A 445 -19.79 -2.46 12.40
N LYS A 446 -19.66 -3.75 12.07
CA LYS A 446 -20.23 -4.84 12.87
C LYS A 446 -19.20 -5.96 13.00
N PRO A 447 -18.84 -6.39 14.21
CA PRO A 447 -17.95 -7.54 14.39
C PRO A 447 -18.40 -8.75 13.55
N GLY A 448 -17.45 -9.43 12.92
CA GLY A 448 -17.72 -10.58 12.04
C GLY A 448 -18.27 -10.23 10.66
N HIS A 449 -18.36 -8.95 10.30
CA HIS A 449 -18.83 -8.53 8.99
C HIS A 449 -17.71 -7.94 8.12
N LEU A 450 -17.72 -8.36 6.85
CA LEU A 450 -16.89 -7.86 5.78
C LEU A 450 -17.67 -6.83 4.96
N VAL A 451 -17.10 -5.65 4.76
CA VAL A 451 -17.60 -4.70 3.77
C VAL A 451 -16.79 -4.87 2.49
N LEU A 452 -17.47 -5.09 1.35
CA LEU A 452 -16.87 -5.20 0.01
C LEU A 452 -17.38 -4.07 -0.87
N PHE A 453 -16.49 -3.46 -1.65
CA PHE A 453 -16.80 -2.32 -2.52
C PHE A 453 -15.77 -2.16 -3.65
N PRO A 454 -16.10 -1.47 -4.75
CA PRO A 454 -15.13 -1.16 -5.81
C PRO A 454 -13.98 -0.28 -5.33
N SER A 455 -12.74 -0.63 -5.70
CA SER A 455 -11.52 0.06 -5.25
C SER A 455 -11.41 1.53 -5.67
N TYR A 456 -12.16 1.95 -6.69
CA TYR A 456 -12.27 3.35 -7.13
C TYR A 456 -13.21 4.21 -6.29
N LEU A 457 -13.94 3.65 -5.31
CA LEU A 457 -14.81 4.45 -4.44
C LEU A 457 -14.00 5.08 -3.33
N TRP A 458 -14.13 6.41 -3.20
CA TRP A 458 -13.59 7.12 -2.05
C TRP A 458 -14.18 6.55 -0.77
N HIS A 459 -13.30 6.19 0.16
CA HIS A 459 -13.72 5.67 1.45
C HIS A 459 -12.73 6.05 2.55
N GLY A 460 -13.25 6.18 3.76
CA GLY A 460 -12.50 6.49 4.97
C GLY A 460 -13.18 5.89 6.19
N THR A 461 -12.60 6.08 7.35
CA THR A 461 -13.24 5.74 8.63
C THR A 461 -13.39 7.03 9.40
N GLU A 462 -14.59 7.35 9.89
CA GLU A 462 -14.80 8.55 10.69
C GLU A 462 -14.02 8.45 12.01
N PRO A 463 -13.50 9.58 12.53
CA PRO A 463 -12.83 9.59 13.82
C PRO A 463 -13.77 9.12 14.93
N PHE A 464 -13.18 8.50 15.95
CA PHE A 464 -13.90 8.04 17.14
C PHE A 464 -13.11 8.32 18.40
N ASP A 465 -13.83 8.67 19.46
CA ASP A 465 -13.31 8.85 20.80
C ASP A 465 -13.63 7.64 21.68
N GLY A 466 -13.10 7.64 22.91
CA GLY A 466 -13.37 6.61 23.92
C GLY A 466 -12.12 5.87 24.37
N GLU A 467 -12.32 4.69 24.95
CA GLU A 467 -11.28 3.90 25.62
C GLU A 467 -10.92 2.59 24.90
N ALA A 468 -11.66 2.23 23.84
CA ALA A 468 -11.48 0.97 23.13
C ALA A 468 -10.97 1.20 21.71
N ASP A 469 -10.04 0.35 21.29
CA ASP A 469 -9.47 0.37 19.94
C ASP A 469 -10.44 -0.25 18.91
N ARG A 470 -10.24 0.06 17.63
CA ARG A 470 -10.93 -0.56 16.50
C ARG A 470 -9.96 -1.43 15.73
N LEU A 471 -10.26 -2.73 15.62
CA LEU A 471 -9.42 -3.72 14.96
C LEU A 471 -10.09 -4.24 13.70
N THR A 472 -9.41 -4.08 12.56
CA THR A 472 -9.91 -4.51 11.25
C THR A 472 -8.87 -5.28 10.46
N VAL A 473 -9.33 -6.12 9.53
CA VAL A 473 -8.49 -6.69 8.46
C VAL A 473 -8.97 -6.11 7.14
N ALA A 474 -8.05 -5.57 6.36
CA ALA A 474 -8.30 -5.04 5.02
C ALA A 474 -7.46 -5.81 4.01
N PHE A 475 -7.99 -5.92 2.80
CA PHE A 475 -7.30 -6.51 1.66
C PHE A 475 -7.94 -6.04 0.37
N ASP A 476 -7.16 -6.08 -0.70
CA ASP A 476 -7.66 -5.88 -2.05
C ASP A 476 -7.86 -7.20 -2.78
N ILE A 477 -8.71 -7.15 -3.80
CA ILE A 477 -8.97 -8.24 -4.72
C ILE A 477 -8.62 -7.73 -6.10
N VAL A 478 -7.90 -8.54 -6.88
CA VAL A 478 -7.58 -8.26 -8.28
C VAL A 478 -8.01 -9.43 -9.17
N PRO A 479 -8.54 -9.17 -10.38
CA PRO A 479 -8.78 -10.21 -11.36
C PRO A 479 -7.45 -10.80 -11.84
N GLU A 480 -7.40 -12.10 -12.01
CA GLU A 480 -6.30 -12.78 -12.68
C GLU A 480 -6.54 -12.67 -14.19
N THR A 481 -5.72 -11.87 -14.87
CA THR A 481 -5.68 -11.88 -16.34
C THR A 481 -5.18 -13.25 -16.80
N ARG A 482 -5.94 -13.92 -17.67
CA ARG A 482 -5.40 -15.06 -18.42
C ARG A 482 -4.18 -14.56 -19.20
N ALA A 483 -3.03 -15.18 -18.96
CA ALA A 483 -1.80 -14.97 -19.73
C ALA A 483 -1.97 -15.38 -21.18
#